data_AF-A0A0C1N9L0-F1
#
_entry.id   AF-A0A0C1N9L0-F1
#
_cell.length_a   1.000
_cell.length_b   1.000
_cell.length_c   1.000
_cell.angle_alpha   90.00
_cell.angle_beta   90.00
_cell.angle_gamma   90.00
#
_symmetry.space_group_name_H-M   'P 1'
#
loop_
_entity.id
_entity.type
_entity.pdbx_description
1 polymer ?
#
loop_
_entity_poly.entity_id
_entity_poly.type
_entity_poly.pdbx_seq_one_letter_code
_entity_poly.pdbx_strand_id
1 'polypeptide(L)'
;MKYKSLLEKEVVRVEFHLNGGYSRVIFERIQFSIEILTSLIPSHLRVIGSRFLVSLYAVQPDIDDSIEVVRNAIKLSVQLEELETDKST
;
A
#
# COMPACT_ATOMS: atom_id res chain seq x y z
N MET A 1 11.28 -3.65 -17.16
CA MET A 1 11.26 -3.47 -15.70
C MET A 1 12.27 -4.39 -15.01
N LYS A 2 13.46 -3.88 -14.66
CA LYS A 2 14.56 -4.70 -14.09
C LYS A 2 14.58 -4.85 -12.57
N TYR A 3 13.92 -3.97 -11.83
CA TYR A 3 14.18 -3.86 -10.39
C TYR A 3 12.90 -3.62 -9.59
N LYS A 4 12.70 -4.47 -8.57
CA LYS A 4 11.70 -4.30 -7.52
C LYS A 4 12.43 -4.47 -6.18
N SER A 5 12.67 -3.36 -5.48
CA SER A 5 13.25 -3.40 -4.12
C SER A 5 12.22 -2.97 -3.10
N LEU A 6 12.15 -3.73 -2.00
CA LEU A 6 11.38 -3.31 -0.83
C LEU A 6 12.00 -2.04 -0.26
N LEU A 7 11.21 -0.97 -0.17
CA LEU A 7 11.59 0.31 0.45
C LEU A 7 11.21 0.32 1.93
N GLU A 8 10.00 -0.14 2.24
CA GLU A 8 9.47 -0.15 3.60
C GLU A 8 8.46 -1.29 3.74
N LYS A 9 8.39 -1.88 4.94
CA LYS A 9 7.34 -2.81 5.32
C LYS A 9 6.91 -2.51 6.75
N GLU A 10 5.71 -1.98 6.91
CA GLU A 10 5.26 -1.45 8.20
C GLU A 10 3.74 -1.53 8.36
N VAL A 11 3.30 -1.58 9.63
CA VAL A 11 1.89 -1.46 9.99
C VAL A 11 1.43 -0.04 9.74
N VAL A 12 0.34 0.09 9.00
CA VAL A 12 -0.35 1.35 8.79
C VAL A 12 -1.74 1.31 9.39
N ARG A 13 -2.30 2.50 9.63
CA ARG A 13 -3.68 2.69 10.07
C ARG A 13 -4.44 3.57 9.09
N VAL A 14 -5.68 3.20 8.77
CA VAL A 14 -6.58 4.07 8.00
C VAL A 14 -6.91 5.32 8.81
N GLU A 15 -6.58 6.49 8.28
CA GLU A 15 -6.88 7.77 8.93
C GLU A 15 -8.25 8.29 8.49
N PHE A 16 -8.47 8.42 7.17
CA PHE A 16 -9.75 8.81 6.58
C PHE A 16 -9.80 8.50 5.08
N HIS A 17 -10.99 8.61 4.50
CA HIS A 17 -11.22 8.46 3.06
C HIS A 17 -11.27 9.82 2.37
N LEU A 18 -10.63 9.90 1.21
CA LEU A 18 -10.60 11.06 0.33
C LEU A 18 -11.67 10.92 -0.76
N ASN A 19 -12.16 12.06 -1.24
CA ASN A 19 -12.96 12.10 -2.46
C ASN A 19 -12.11 11.57 -3.64
N GLY A 20 -12.72 10.76 -4.52
CA GLY A 20 -12.02 10.17 -5.67
C GLY A 20 -11.52 8.74 -5.48
N GLY A 21 -11.87 8.07 -4.37
CA GLY A 21 -11.59 6.65 -4.18
C GLY A 21 -10.20 6.34 -3.63
N TYR A 22 -9.65 7.27 -2.84
CA TYR A 22 -8.38 7.10 -2.13
C TYR A 22 -8.61 7.08 -0.61
N SER A 23 -7.72 6.43 0.10
CA SER A 23 -7.66 6.43 1.56
C SER A 23 -6.30 6.94 1.99
N ARG A 24 -6.27 7.84 2.97
CA ARG A 24 -5.03 8.19 3.66
C ARG A 24 -4.74 7.14 4.72
N VAL A 25 -3.53 6.61 4.70
CA VAL A 25 -3.03 5.69 5.73
C VAL A 25 -1.78 6.28 6.37
N ILE A 26 -1.64 6.09 7.68
CA ILE A 26 -0.47 6.54 8.45
C ILE A 26 0.35 5.33 8.86
N PHE A 27 1.65 5.41 8.59
CA PHE A 27 2.68 4.53 9.12
C PHE A 27 2.84 4.77 10.62
N GLU A 28 2.59 3.75 11.44
CA GLU A 28 2.49 3.94 12.90
C GLU A 28 3.85 4.23 13.57
N ARG A 29 4.97 3.75 13.02
CA ARG A 29 6.32 3.96 13.57
C ARG A 29 6.97 5.21 13.02
N ILE A 30 6.93 5.43 11.71
CA ILE A 30 7.61 6.59 11.08
C ILE A 30 6.73 7.85 11.00
N GLN A 31 5.46 7.78 11.43
CA GLN A 31 4.51 8.90 11.46
C GLN A 31 4.38 9.63 10.11
N PHE A 32 4.63 8.90 9.03
CA PHE A 32 4.47 9.36 7.66
C PHE A 32 3.12 8.88 7.12
N SER A 33 2.53 9.61 6.17
CA SER A 33 1.27 9.20 5.56
C SER A 33 1.41 9.08 4.04
N ILE A 34 0.68 8.12 3.49
CA ILE A 34 0.54 7.95 2.04
C ILE A 34 -0.94 7.87 1.68
N GLU A 35 -1.21 8.07 0.41
CA GLU A 35 -2.54 7.88 -0.17
C GLU A 35 -2.52 6.62 -1.02
N ILE A 36 -3.45 5.72 -0.75
CA ILE A 36 -3.62 4.47 -1.50
C ILE A 36 -5.03 4.40 -2.05
N LEU A 37 -5.21 3.74 -3.20
CA LEU A 37 -6.55 3.51 -3.74
C LEU A 37 -7.37 2.71 -2.73
N THR A 38 -8.54 3.23 -2.34
CA THR A 38 -9.44 2.57 -1.40
C THR A 38 -9.86 1.19 -1.90
N SER A 39 -9.95 1.02 -3.22
CA SER A 39 -10.28 -0.26 -3.86
C SER A 39 -9.24 -1.35 -3.62
N LEU A 40 -7.97 -1.00 -3.36
CA LEU A 40 -6.91 -1.96 -3.03
C LEU A 40 -7.05 -2.49 -1.61
N ILE A 41 -7.59 -1.70 -0.69
CA ILE A 41 -7.81 -2.11 0.70
C ILE A 41 -8.95 -3.14 0.74
N PRO A 42 -8.77 -4.32 1.36
CA PRO A 42 -9.86 -5.27 1.60
C PRO A 42 -11.05 -4.60 2.28
N SER A 43 -12.28 -4.91 1.87
CA SER A 43 -13.47 -4.18 2.31
C SER A 43 -13.62 -4.09 3.83
N HIS A 44 -13.27 -5.16 4.55
CA HIS A 44 -13.34 -5.22 6.01
C HIS A 44 -12.25 -4.42 6.73
N LEU A 45 -11.16 -4.08 6.03
CA LEU A 45 -10.07 -3.22 6.52
C LEU A 45 -10.23 -1.74 6.13
N ARG A 46 -11.31 -1.38 5.42
CA ARG A 46 -11.55 0.01 5.04
C ARG A 46 -12.04 0.88 6.18
N VAL A 47 -12.40 0.30 7.32
CA VAL A 47 -12.92 1.08 8.46
C VAL A 47 -11.83 2.04 8.95
N ILE A 48 -12.20 3.28 9.27
CA ILE A 48 -11.28 4.24 9.89
C ILE A 48 -10.72 3.63 11.18
N GLY A 49 -9.40 3.69 11.35
CA GLY A 49 -8.70 3.06 12.46
C GLY A 49 -8.29 1.61 12.24
N SER A 50 -8.76 0.95 11.18
CA SER A 50 -8.27 -0.40 10.81
C SER A 50 -6.77 -0.38 10.56
N ARG A 51 -6.11 -1.46 10.97
CA ARG A 51 -4.66 -1.65 10.83
C ARG A 51 -4.37 -2.80 9.89
N PHE A 52 -3.36 -2.63 9.05
CA PHE A 52 -2.86 -3.66 8.15
C PHE A 52 -1.40 -3.38 7.80
N LEU A 53 -0.74 -4.37 7.21
CA LEU A 53 0.66 -4.29 6.84
C LEU A 53 0.77 -3.78 5.39
N VAL A 54 1.62 -2.78 5.18
CA VAL A 54 1.93 -2.24 3.85
C VAL A 54 3.37 -2.54 3.52
N SER A 55 3.60 -3.11 2.33
CA SER A 55 4.91 -3.24 1.71
C SER A 55 5.02 -2.26 0.54
N LEU A 56 5.95 -1.30 0.63
CA LEU A 56 6.27 -0.35 -0.42
C LEU A 56 7.46 -0.84 -1.24
N TYR A 57 7.36 -0.75 -2.57
CA TYR A 57 8.41 -1.16 -3.48
C TYR A 57 8.82 -0.03 -4.40
N ALA A 58 10.13 0.15 -4.56
CA ALA A 58 10.70 0.94 -5.64
C ALA A 58 10.58 0.12 -6.92
N VAL A 59 9.95 0.71 -7.93
CA VAL A 59 9.87 0.15 -9.29
C VAL A 59 10.54 1.12 -10.25
N GLN A 60 11.57 0.65 -10.95
CA GLN A 60 12.25 1.43 -11.96
C GLN A 60 11.87 0.92 -13.36
N PRO A 61 11.15 1.73 -14.15
CA PRO A 61 10.87 1.36 -15.53
C PRO A 61 12.14 1.43 -16.37
N ASP A 62 12.26 0.55 -17.35
CA ASP A 62 13.28 0.63 -18.40
C ASP A 62 12.85 1.62 -19.49
N ILE A 63 13.80 2.18 -20.24
CA ILE A 63 13.51 3.17 -21.29
C ILE A 63 12.62 2.61 -22.41
N ASP A 64 12.66 1.29 -22.61
CA ASP A 64 11.88 0.57 -23.61
C ASP A 64 10.58 -0.03 -23.04
N ASP A 65 10.28 0.18 -21.74
CA ASP A 65 9.03 -0.29 -21.15
C ASP A 65 7.85 0.48 -21.75
N SER A 66 6.86 -0.26 -22.26
CA SER A 66 5.60 0.35 -22.71
C SER A 66 4.88 1.05 -21.56
N ILE A 67 4.05 2.04 -21.89
CA ILE A 67 3.23 2.78 -20.90
C ILE A 67 2.39 1.81 -20.03
N GLU A 68 1.90 0.72 -20.61
CA GLU A 68 1.10 -0.26 -19.89
C GLU A 68 1.92 -1.01 -18.83
N VAL A 69 3.17 -1.36 -19.15
CA VAL A 69 4.12 -1.96 -18.21
C VAL A 69 4.40 -1.01 -17.06
N VAL A 70 4.66 0.28 -17.34
CA VAL A 70 4.89 1.30 -16.31
C VAL A 70 3.68 1.47 -15.40
N ARG A 71 2.46 1.53 -15.95
CA ARG A 71 1.23 1.64 -15.16
C ARG A 71 1.01 0.44 -14.25
N ASN A 72 1.25 -0.77 -14.75
CA ASN A 72 1.11 -1.98 -13.94
C ASN A 72 2.19 -2.04 -12.85
N ALA A 73 3.42 -1.60 -13.13
CA ALA A 73 4.48 -1.49 -12.14
C ALA A 73 4.10 -0.57 -10.97
N ILE A 74 3.52 0.60 -11.27
CA ILE A 74 3.05 1.55 -10.26
C ILE A 74 1.94 0.94 -9.39
N LYS A 75 1.02 0.15 -9.97
CA LYS A 75 0.00 -0.55 -9.18
C LYS A 75 0.61 -1.59 -8.23
N LEU A 76 1.71 -2.21 -8.63
CA LEU A 76 2.42 -3.24 -7.87
C LEU A 76 3.45 -2.67 -6.88
N SER A 77 3.59 -1.33 -6.81
CA SER A 77 4.50 -0.66 -5.87
C SER A 77 4.00 -0.67 -4.43
N VAL A 78 2.71 -1.01 -4.23
CA VAL A 78 2.09 -1.16 -2.93
C VAL A 78 1.48 -2.56 -2.83
N GLN A 79 1.85 -3.30 -1.81
CA GLN A 79 1.19 -4.56 -1.45
C GLN A 79 0.62 -4.45 -0.04
N LEU A 80 -0.59 -4.96 0.13
CA LEU A 80 -1.33 -4.93 1.39
C LEU A 80 -1.45 -6.36 1.91
N GLU A 81 -1.16 -6.55 3.19
CA GLU A 81 -1.28 -7.82 3.88
C GLU A 81 -2.12 -7.60 5.16
N GLU A 82 -3.02 -8.54 5.46
CA GLU A 82 -3.71 -8.54 6.75
C GLU A 82 -2.68 -8.78 7.87
N LEU A 83 -2.88 -8.13 9.03
CA LEU A 83 -2.08 -8.51 10.19
C LEU A 83 -2.52 -9.91 10.60
N GLU A 84 -1.57 -10.84 10.68
CA GLU A 84 -1.83 -12.12 11.34
C GLU A 84 -2.23 -11.80 12.78
N THR A 85 -3.52 -11.96 13.09
CA THR A 85 -3.96 -11.99 14.48
C THR A 85 -3.33 -13.24 15.10
N ASP A 86 -2.38 -13.04 16.01
CA ASP A 86 -1.94 -14.10 16.90
C ASP A 86 -3.19 -14.78 17.47
N LYS A 87 -3.36 -16.06 17.13
CA LYS A 87 -4.34 -16.93 17.79
C LYS A 87 -3.82 -17.23 19.19
N SER A 88 -3.69 -16.22 20.05
CA SER A 88 -3.49 -16.42 21.48
C SER A 88 -4.83 -16.84 22.05
N THR A 89 -4.99 -18.17 22.18
CA THR A 89 -6.05 -18.85 22.93
C THR A 89 -5.78 -18.71 24.42
#